data_AF-A0A2V7JNR5-F1
#
_entry.id   AF-A0A2V7JNR5-F1
#
_cell.length_a   1.000
_cell.length_b   1.000
_cell.length_c   1.000
_cell.angle_alpha   90.00
_cell.angle_beta   90.00
_cell.angle_gamma   90.00
#
_symmetry.space_group_name_H-M   'P 1'
#
loop_
_entity.id
_entity.type
_entity.pdbx_description
1 polymer ?
#
loop_
_entity_poly.entity_id
_entity_poly.type
_entity_poly.pdbx_seq_one_letter_code
_entity_poly.pdbx_strand_id
1 'polypeptide(L)'
;MRLSTFRSIAVFTAMAIAALSQTAASQTRDQRAIREAGDKWQRDIGADNVEAIVALHTPDAVLMFSNAPLVKGSQAVRATYAEMVKVPGLLLHWIPTKIDVTSPTTATEYGTYAESFDSPGGKIRDAGNYVVLWRKIDGKWRIALDAPSTTTPLPAQLPADQSDMVSRAGSALTWSDFAPPGFPPGGKISVLHGDPFSPGQFVLRLKLPDGYQIPLHWHPTGEYVTVISGVFLFGMGNSLDTSTSRAFNPGDFVYIPPRQPHFARARGETVVQITGNGPFQLNLGVPK
;
A
#
# COMPACT_ATOMS: atom_id res chain seq x y z
N MET A 1 -65.52 -6.13 45.67
CA MET A 1 -64.14 -6.68 45.68
C MET A 1 -63.58 -6.54 44.25
N ARG A 2 -63.00 -5.37 43.93
CA ARG A 2 -61.59 -5.10 43.52
C ARG A 2 -61.10 -5.74 42.19
N LEU A 3 -60.84 -4.83 41.23
CA LEU A 3 -59.78 -4.74 40.18
C LEU A 3 -59.56 -5.90 39.17
N SER A 4 -59.01 -5.74 37.96
CA SER A 4 -58.89 -4.70 36.93
C SER A 4 -57.98 -5.30 35.82
N THR A 5 -58.03 -4.74 34.60
CA THR A 5 -56.93 -4.64 33.61
C THR A 5 -56.38 -5.91 32.90
N PHE A 6 -56.87 -6.15 31.68
CA PHE A 6 -56.13 -6.76 30.56
C PHE A 6 -56.36 -5.94 29.29
N ARG A 7 -55.61 -4.84 29.10
CA ARG A 7 -55.63 -4.02 27.86
C ARG A 7 -54.30 -3.26 27.68
N SER A 8 -53.17 -3.94 27.46
CA SER A 8 -51.92 -3.22 27.13
C SER A 8 -50.89 -3.91 26.22
N ILE A 9 -51.04 -5.17 25.79
CA ILE A 9 -49.94 -5.86 25.07
C ILE A 9 -50.03 -5.70 23.53
N ALA A 10 -51.19 -5.41 22.95
CA ALA A 10 -51.34 -5.32 21.49
C ALA A 10 -50.76 -4.05 20.84
N VAL A 11 -50.55 -2.97 21.61
CA VAL A 11 -50.13 -1.66 21.06
C VAL A 11 -48.61 -1.58 20.83
N PHE A 12 -47.80 -2.24 21.67
CA PHE A 12 -46.34 -2.20 21.53
C PHE A 12 -45.82 -3.01 20.34
N THR A 13 -46.40 -4.18 20.04
CA THR A 13 -45.98 -5.02 18.91
C THR A 13 -46.33 -4.37 17.56
N ALA A 14 -47.49 -3.71 17.45
CA ALA A 14 -47.88 -3.01 16.23
C ALA A 14 -47.01 -1.78 15.93
N MET A 15 -46.59 -1.02 16.96
CA MET A 15 -45.65 0.09 16.79
C MET A 15 -44.25 -0.37 16.38
N ALA A 16 -43.75 -1.48 16.93
CA ALA A 16 -42.46 -2.04 16.55
C ALA A 16 -42.44 -2.51 15.08
N ILE A 17 -43.50 -3.20 14.63
CA ILE A 17 -43.62 -3.64 13.23
C ILE A 17 -43.74 -2.43 12.28
N ALA A 18 -44.56 -1.43 12.61
CA ALA A 18 -44.70 -0.22 11.80
C ALA A 18 -43.39 0.59 11.71
N ALA A 19 -42.63 0.68 12.81
CA ALA A 19 -41.32 1.35 12.83
C ALA A 19 -40.27 0.60 11.99
N LEU A 20 -40.24 -0.74 12.04
CA LEU A 20 -39.35 -1.56 11.22
C LEU A 20 -39.68 -1.44 9.72
N SER A 21 -40.96 -1.48 9.34
CA SER A 21 -41.38 -1.31 7.94
C SER A 21 -41.06 0.07 7.38
N GLN A 22 -41.25 1.14 8.16
CA GLN A 22 -40.86 2.50 7.75
C GLN A 22 -39.34 2.64 7.62
N THR A 23 -38.57 1.98 8.50
CA THR A 23 -37.10 1.98 8.46
C THR A 23 -36.60 1.30 7.19
N ALA A 24 -37.10 0.09 6.87
CA ALA A 24 -36.73 -0.62 5.65
C ALA A 24 -37.10 0.16 4.37
N ALA A 25 -38.31 0.73 4.30
CA ALA A 25 -38.72 1.57 3.17
C ALA A 25 -37.90 2.87 3.05
N SER A 26 -37.45 3.45 4.17
CA SER A 26 -36.52 4.59 4.15
C SER A 26 -35.16 4.18 3.61
N GLN A 27 -34.61 3.05 4.07
CA GLN A 27 -33.33 2.54 3.59
C GLN A 27 -33.33 2.30 2.08
N THR A 28 -34.40 1.73 1.52
CA THR A 28 -34.52 1.55 0.06
C THR A 28 -34.60 2.88 -0.70
N ARG A 29 -35.25 3.91 -0.14
CA ARG A 29 -35.29 5.27 -0.73
C ARG A 29 -33.93 5.96 -0.66
N ASP A 30 -33.23 5.84 0.46
CA ASP A 30 -31.91 6.43 0.67
C ASP A 30 -30.85 5.77 -0.23
N GLN A 31 -30.88 4.45 -0.38
CA GLN A 31 -30.04 3.72 -1.34
C GLN A 31 -30.25 4.21 -2.78
N ARG A 32 -31.50 4.47 -3.18
CA ARG A 32 -31.82 5.01 -4.50
C ARG A 32 -31.29 6.43 -4.67
N ALA A 33 -31.49 7.29 -3.68
CA ALA A 33 -31.01 8.67 -3.71
C ALA A 33 -29.47 8.74 -3.81
N ILE A 34 -28.76 7.86 -3.10
CA ILE A 34 -27.30 7.74 -3.20
C ILE A 34 -26.88 7.32 -4.60
N ARG A 35 -27.54 6.29 -5.17
CA ARG A 35 -27.26 5.83 -6.54
C ARG A 35 -27.49 6.93 -7.58
N GLU A 36 -28.62 7.62 -7.50
CA GLU A 36 -28.95 8.74 -8.40
C GLU A 36 -27.94 9.90 -8.26
N ALA A 37 -27.44 10.16 -7.06
CA ALA A 37 -26.40 11.16 -6.81
C ALA A 37 -25.05 10.75 -7.43
N GLY A 38 -24.67 9.47 -7.30
CA GLY A 38 -23.48 8.91 -7.96
C GLY A 38 -23.59 8.97 -9.49
N ASP A 39 -24.73 8.60 -10.06
CA ASP A 39 -24.98 8.70 -11.50
C ASP A 39 -24.93 10.16 -11.98
N LYS A 40 -25.42 11.10 -11.17
CA LYS A 40 -25.32 12.52 -11.47
C LYS A 40 -23.87 13.01 -11.43
N TRP A 41 -23.10 12.62 -10.43
CA TRP A 41 -21.68 12.98 -10.33
C TRP A 41 -20.89 12.54 -11.56
N GLN A 42 -21.12 11.33 -12.05
CA GLN A 42 -20.47 10.83 -13.27
C GLN A 42 -20.82 11.67 -14.51
N ARG A 43 -22.08 12.13 -14.63
CA ARG A 43 -22.49 13.07 -15.69
C ARG A 43 -21.87 14.45 -15.51
N ASP A 44 -21.75 14.93 -14.28
CA ASP A 44 -21.17 16.24 -13.98
C ASP A 44 -19.66 16.26 -14.29
N ILE A 45 -18.94 15.14 -14.08
CA ILE A 45 -17.55 14.95 -14.53
C ILE A 45 -17.43 15.10 -16.04
N GLY A 46 -18.26 14.37 -16.80
CA GLY A 46 -18.23 14.45 -18.27
C GLY A 46 -18.74 15.76 -18.87
N ALA A 47 -19.31 16.65 -18.04
CA ALA A 47 -19.80 17.97 -18.42
C ALA A 47 -18.96 19.10 -17.81
N ASP A 48 -17.79 18.78 -17.25
CA ASP A 48 -16.85 19.71 -16.59
C ASP A 48 -17.50 20.58 -15.50
N ASN A 49 -18.55 20.09 -14.85
CA ASN A 49 -19.35 20.86 -13.90
C ASN A 49 -18.77 20.79 -12.48
N VAL A 50 -17.61 21.44 -12.31
CA VAL A 50 -16.84 21.46 -11.06
C VAL A 50 -17.69 21.88 -9.87
N GLU A 51 -18.55 22.89 -10.01
CA GLU A 51 -19.35 23.37 -8.88
C GLU A 51 -20.45 22.37 -8.48
N ALA A 52 -21.05 21.65 -9.42
CA ALA A 52 -22.00 20.58 -9.08
C ALA A 52 -21.29 19.39 -8.40
N ILE A 53 -20.09 19.04 -8.86
CA ILE A 53 -19.26 18.01 -8.23
C ILE A 53 -18.92 18.39 -6.80
N VAL A 54 -18.39 19.60 -6.57
CA VAL A 54 -18.04 20.10 -5.24
C VAL A 54 -19.28 20.18 -4.34
N ALA A 55 -20.43 20.59 -4.89
CA ALA A 55 -21.69 20.65 -4.14
C ALA A 55 -22.21 19.29 -3.68
N LEU A 56 -21.76 18.17 -4.26
CA LEU A 56 -22.07 16.82 -3.76
C LEU A 56 -21.25 16.44 -2.53
N HIS A 57 -20.15 17.14 -2.26
CA HIS A 57 -19.28 16.84 -1.12
C HIS A 57 -19.74 17.56 0.15
N THR A 58 -19.38 17.02 1.31
CA THR A 58 -19.48 17.76 2.57
C THR A 58 -18.42 18.85 2.64
N PRO A 59 -18.60 19.92 3.44
CA PRO A 59 -17.60 20.97 3.59
C PRO A 59 -16.22 20.47 4.07
N ASP A 60 -16.23 19.39 4.86
CA ASP A 60 -15.09 18.71 5.46
C ASP A 60 -14.66 17.44 4.70
N ALA A 61 -15.13 17.24 3.46
CA ALA A 61 -14.90 16.00 2.72
C ALA A 61 -13.41 15.67 2.55
N VAL A 62 -13.10 14.37 2.55
CA VAL A 62 -11.75 13.85 2.38
C VAL A 62 -11.67 12.96 1.14
N LEU A 63 -10.74 13.25 0.23
CA LEU A 63 -10.41 12.36 -0.89
C LEU A 63 -9.08 11.66 -0.60
N MET A 64 -9.06 10.34 -0.76
CA MET A 64 -7.93 9.46 -0.47
C MET A 64 -7.48 8.76 -1.75
N PHE A 65 -6.83 9.52 -2.65
CA PHE A 65 -6.31 8.95 -3.89
C PHE A 65 -5.11 8.03 -3.62
N SER A 66 -4.97 7.01 -4.46
CA SER A 66 -3.82 6.10 -4.44
C SER A 66 -2.52 6.88 -4.64
N ASN A 67 -1.52 6.63 -3.78
CA ASN A 67 -0.18 7.23 -3.85
C ASN A 67 -0.12 8.77 -3.74
N ALA A 68 -1.14 9.41 -3.16
CA ALA A 68 -1.19 10.87 -2.99
C ALA A 68 -1.48 11.28 -1.54
N PRO A 69 -1.09 12.50 -1.12
CA PRO A 69 -1.56 13.08 0.13
C PRO A 69 -3.09 13.24 0.17
N LEU A 70 -3.65 13.28 1.37
CA LEU A 70 -5.08 13.52 1.59
C LEU A 70 -5.51 14.89 1.05
N VAL A 71 -6.57 14.93 0.26
CA VAL A 71 -7.27 16.17 -0.12
C VAL A 71 -8.37 16.41 0.91
N LYS A 72 -8.40 17.59 1.54
CA LYS A 72 -9.33 17.89 2.64
C LYS A 72 -10.07 19.21 2.43
N GLY A 73 -11.39 19.14 2.54
CA GLY A 73 -12.29 20.28 2.54
C GLY A 73 -12.58 20.87 1.15
N SER A 74 -13.67 21.64 1.05
CA SER A 74 -14.23 22.08 -0.24
C SER A 74 -13.26 22.85 -1.15
N GLN A 75 -12.33 23.62 -0.59
CA GLN A 75 -11.37 24.37 -1.40
C GLN A 75 -10.40 23.42 -2.12
N ALA A 76 -9.84 22.45 -1.39
CA ALA A 76 -8.91 21.48 -1.96
C ALA A 76 -9.63 20.54 -2.93
N VAL A 77 -10.84 20.08 -2.56
CA VAL A 77 -11.70 19.27 -3.44
C VAL A 77 -12.01 19.99 -4.75
N ARG A 78 -12.38 21.29 -4.69
CA ARG A 78 -12.59 22.11 -5.89
C ARG A 78 -11.34 22.19 -6.76
N ALA A 79 -10.19 22.46 -6.15
CA ALA A 79 -8.93 22.57 -6.89
C ALA A 79 -8.59 21.24 -7.61
N THR A 80 -8.78 20.11 -6.94
CA THR A 80 -8.60 18.78 -7.54
C THR A 80 -9.50 18.59 -8.77
N TYR A 81 -10.81 18.79 -8.62
CA TYR A 81 -11.74 18.55 -9.73
C TYR A 81 -11.57 19.58 -10.86
N ALA A 82 -11.18 20.82 -10.56
CA ALA A 82 -10.89 21.83 -11.57
C ALA A 82 -9.72 21.46 -12.48
N GLU A 83 -8.73 20.72 -11.97
CA GLU A 83 -7.64 20.17 -12.79
C GLU A 83 -8.04 18.84 -13.44
N MET A 84 -8.74 17.97 -12.72
CA MET A 84 -9.16 16.65 -13.23
C MET A 84 -10.00 16.76 -14.50
N VAL A 85 -11.01 17.65 -14.54
CA VAL A 85 -11.88 17.79 -15.72
C VAL A 85 -11.14 18.32 -16.96
N LYS A 86 -9.96 18.92 -16.81
CA LYS A 86 -9.13 19.38 -17.93
C LYS A 86 -8.32 18.25 -18.57
N VAL A 87 -8.27 17.07 -17.95
CA VAL A 87 -7.49 15.94 -18.45
C VAL A 87 -8.09 15.44 -19.78
N PRO A 88 -7.34 15.47 -20.89
CA PRO A 88 -7.86 15.05 -22.18
C PRO A 88 -8.30 13.59 -22.18
N GLY A 89 -9.44 13.30 -22.79
CA GLY A 89 -9.94 11.93 -22.92
C GLY A 89 -10.36 11.27 -21.62
N LEU A 90 -10.50 12.03 -20.52
CA LEU A 90 -10.94 11.53 -19.22
C LEU A 90 -12.31 10.84 -19.33
N LEU A 91 -12.34 9.59 -18.93
CA LEU A 91 -13.53 8.80 -18.72
C LEU A 91 -13.42 8.20 -17.33
N LEU A 92 -14.42 8.47 -16.48
CA LEU A 92 -14.53 7.94 -15.13
C LEU A 92 -15.87 7.22 -15.01
N HIS A 93 -15.84 5.96 -14.56
CA HIS A 93 -17.06 5.17 -14.40
C HIS A 93 -17.02 4.36 -13.11
N TRP A 94 -17.94 4.67 -12.19
CA TRP A 94 -18.09 4.03 -10.88
C TRP A 94 -19.29 3.09 -10.93
N ILE A 95 -19.09 1.86 -10.48
CA ILE A 95 -20.12 0.82 -10.44
C ILE A 95 -20.34 0.38 -8.98
N PRO A 96 -21.37 0.90 -8.31
CA PRO A 96 -21.68 0.53 -6.93
C PRO A 96 -22.07 -0.95 -6.85
N THR A 97 -21.29 -1.73 -6.09
CA THR A 97 -21.60 -3.13 -5.79
C THR A 97 -22.56 -3.24 -4.62
N LYS A 98 -22.35 -2.43 -3.57
CA LYS A 98 -23.23 -2.38 -2.41
C LYS A 98 -23.34 -0.95 -1.88
N ILE A 99 -24.56 -0.56 -1.53
CA ILE A 99 -24.86 0.66 -0.76
C ILE A 99 -25.54 0.22 0.53
N ASP A 100 -24.93 0.51 1.67
CA ASP A 100 -25.40 0.13 3.00
C ASP A 100 -25.76 1.38 3.81
N VAL A 101 -27.06 1.58 4.07
CA VAL A 101 -27.56 2.72 4.85
C VAL A 101 -27.52 2.32 6.32
N THR A 102 -26.39 2.64 6.96
CA THR A 102 -26.07 2.22 8.34
C THR A 102 -26.83 3.01 9.39
N SER A 103 -27.33 4.21 9.06
CA SER A 103 -28.19 5.02 9.93
C SER A 103 -28.99 6.05 9.10
N PRO A 104 -29.94 6.80 9.69
CA PRO A 104 -30.67 7.85 8.97
C PRO A 104 -29.80 8.96 8.34
N THR A 105 -28.54 9.09 8.77
CA THR A 105 -27.62 10.16 8.33
C THR A 105 -26.29 9.66 7.81
N THR A 106 -26.02 8.36 7.84
CA THR A 106 -24.75 7.77 7.39
C THR A 106 -25.02 6.56 6.51
N ALA A 107 -24.29 6.45 5.42
CA ALA A 107 -24.27 5.26 4.57
C ALA A 107 -22.85 5.00 4.09
N THR A 108 -22.54 3.73 3.79
CA THR A 108 -21.30 3.34 3.12
C THR A 108 -21.63 2.74 1.77
N GLU A 109 -20.73 2.94 0.82
CA GLU A 109 -20.81 2.35 -0.50
C GLU A 109 -19.45 1.79 -0.88
N TYR A 110 -19.42 0.64 -1.54
CA TYR A 110 -18.22 0.17 -2.22
C TYR A 110 -18.58 -0.43 -3.56
N GLY A 111 -17.59 -0.43 -4.45
CA GLY A 111 -17.74 -0.94 -5.80
C GLY A 111 -16.43 -0.97 -6.55
N THR A 112 -16.53 -1.04 -7.87
CA THR A 112 -15.41 -0.98 -8.78
C THR A 112 -15.45 0.30 -9.60
N TYR A 113 -14.29 0.78 -10.00
CA TYR A 113 -14.19 1.88 -10.96
C TYR A 113 -13.33 1.48 -12.16
N ALA A 114 -13.58 2.14 -13.28
CA ALA A 114 -12.71 2.14 -14.45
C ALA A 114 -12.43 3.58 -14.86
N GLU A 115 -11.18 3.84 -15.24
CA GLU A 115 -10.71 5.13 -15.70
C GLU A 115 -9.92 4.99 -17.00
N SER A 116 -10.03 5.99 -17.88
CA SER A 116 -9.05 6.18 -18.94
C SER A 116 -8.84 7.65 -19.24
N PHE A 117 -7.65 8.02 -19.67
CA PHE A 117 -7.34 9.37 -20.15
C PHE A 117 -6.18 9.34 -21.13
N ASP A 118 -6.00 10.41 -21.88
CA ASP A 118 -4.91 10.54 -22.84
C ASP A 118 -3.67 11.15 -22.18
N SER A 119 -2.50 10.59 -22.50
CA SER A 119 -1.19 11.12 -22.10
C SER A 119 -0.28 11.27 -23.32
N PRO A 120 0.82 12.03 -23.24
CA PRO A 120 1.82 12.08 -24.32
C PRO A 120 2.38 10.71 -24.72
N GLY A 121 2.39 9.73 -23.80
CA GLY A 121 2.83 8.35 -24.04
C GLY A 121 1.73 7.43 -24.60
N GLY A 122 0.55 7.97 -24.92
CA GLY A 122 -0.62 7.23 -25.37
C GLY A 122 -1.73 7.16 -24.32
N LYS A 123 -2.75 6.36 -24.60
CA LYS A 123 -3.94 6.24 -23.76
C LYS A 123 -3.64 5.44 -22.49
N ILE A 124 -3.83 6.07 -21.34
CA ILE A 124 -3.73 5.45 -20.02
C ILE A 124 -5.09 4.82 -19.66
N ARG A 125 -5.05 3.68 -18.99
CA ARG A 125 -6.21 2.97 -18.45
C ARG A 125 -5.89 2.53 -17.04
N ASP A 126 -6.82 2.76 -16.13
CA ASP A 126 -6.75 2.29 -14.75
C ASP A 126 -8.08 1.64 -14.34
N ALA A 127 -8.03 0.75 -13.36
CA ALA A 127 -9.20 0.16 -12.75
C ALA A 127 -8.92 -0.24 -11.30
N GLY A 128 -9.95 -0.26 -10.49
CA GLY A 128 -9.79 -0.60 -9.09
C GLY A 128 -11.09 -0.76 -8.32
N ASN A 129 -10.94 -0.76 -7.00
CA ASN A 129 -12.04 -0.79 -6.05
C ASN A 129 -12.13 0.56 -5.36
N TYR A 130 -13.28 0.88 -4.79
CA TYR A 130 -13.45 2.10 -4.01
C TYR A 130 -14.32 1.88 -2.79
N VAL A 131 -14.20 2.78 -1.82
CA VAL A 131 -15.17 2.96 -0.74
C VAL A 131 -15.55 4.43 -0.62
N VAL A 132 -16.85 4.71 -0.46
CA VAL A 132 -17.39 6.04 -0.19
C VAL A 132 -18.14 6.02 1.14
N LEU A 133 -17.88 7.02 1.97
CA LEU A 133 -18.71 7.34 3.13
C LEU A 133 -19.64 8.49 2.76
N TRP A 134 -20.93 8.26 2.90
CA TRP A 134 -21.97 9.25 2.68
C TRP A 134 -22.49 9.79 4.01
N ARG A 135 -22.71 11.10 4.06
CA ARG A 135 -23.42 11.79 5.16
C ARG A 135 -24.63 12.54 4.64
N LYS A 136 -25.73 12.50 5.39
CA LYS A 136 -26.94 13.27 5.09
C LYS A 136 -26.88 14.61 5.82
N ILE A 137 -26.78 15.70 5.06
CA ILE A 137 -26.76 17.09 5.58
C ILE A 137 -27.96 17.82 4.98
N ASP A 138 -28.81 18.39 5.84
CA ASP A 138 -30.04 19.09 5.45
C ASP A 138 -30.93 18.26 4.50
N GLY A 139 -31.07 16.97 4.81
CA GLY A 139 -31.86 16.01 4.03
C GLY A 139 -31.21 15.52 2.73
N LYS A 140 -30.01 16.01 2.37
CA LYS A 140 -29.30 15.62 1.14
C LYS A 140 -28.09 14.74 1.46
N TRP A 141 -27.96 13.62 0.75
CA TRP A 141 -26.78 12.77 0.81
C TRP A 141 -25.60 13.47 0.13
N ARG A 142 -24.45 13.45 0.82
CA ARG A 142 -23.20 14.07 0.38
C ARG A 142 -22.02 13.15 0.64
N ILE A 143 -21.02 13.22 -0.21
CA ILE A 143 -19.76 12.49 -0.08
C ILE A 143 -18.96 13.12 1.06
N ALA A 144 -18.72 12.37 2.12
CA ALA A 144 -17.88 12.77 3.25
C ALA A 144 -16.46 12.21 3.12
N LEU A 145 -16.32 11.03 2.52
CA LEU A 145 -15.02 10.43 2.21
C LEU A 145 -15.13 9.64 0.91
N ASP A 146 -14.15 9.79 0.03
CA ASP A 146 -13.99 8.96 -1.17
C ASP A 146 -12.56 8.41 -1.22
N ALA A 147 -12.43 7.10 -1.39
CA ALA A 147 -11.16 6.39 -1.37
C ALA A 147 -11.09 5.35 -2.50
N PRO A 148 -10.70 5.76 -3.72
CA PRO A 148 -10.37 4.84 -4.79
C PRO A 148 -8.99 4.21 -4.57
N SER A 149 -8.94 2.88 -4.71
CA SER A 149 -7.72 2.07 -4.65
C SER A 149 -7.52 1.36 -5.98
N THR A 150 -6.44 1.73 -6.69
CA THR A 150 -6.07 1.04 -7.93
C THR A 150 -5.74 -0.42 -7.69
N THR A 151 -6.18 -1.28 -8.61
CA THR A 151 -5.76 -2.69 -8.72
C THR A 151 -4.78 -2.90 -9.86
N THR A 152 -4.55 -1.88 -10.68
CA THR A 152 -3.50 -1.89 -11.68
C THR A 152 -2.17 -1.90 -10.94
N PRO A 153 -1.27 -2.85 -11.22
CA PRO A 153 0.06 -2.83 -10.64
C PRO A 153 0.73 -1.49 -10.95
N LEU A 154 1.35 -0.87 -9.94
CA LEU A 154 2.26 0.23 -10.20
C LEU A 154 3.22 -0.21 -11.31
N PRO A 155 3.48 0.63 -12.33
CA PRO A 155 4.58 0.37 -13.24
C PRO A 155 5.78 0.01 -12.38
N ALA A 156 6.50 -1.06 -12.72
CA ALA A 156 7.74 -1.38 -12.03
C ALA A 156 8.52 -0.07 -11.96
N GLN A 157 8.67 0.45 -10.75
CA GLN A 157 9.36 1.72 -10.54
C GLN A 157 10.76 1.42 -11.03
N LEU A 158 11.08 1.87 -12.25
CA LEU A 158 12.45 1.96 -12.69
C LEU A 158 13.14 2.66 -11.51
N PRO A 159 14.24 2.12 -10.97
CA PRO A 159 14.94 2.76 -9.86
C PRO A 159 15.01 4.23 -10.20
N ALA A 160 14.46 5.10 -9.33
CA ALA A 160 14.43 6.53 -9.60
C ALA A 160 15.80 6.89 -10.14
N ASP A 161 15.86 7.34 -11.40
CA ASP A 161 17.13 7.63 -12.07
C ASP A 161 17.88 8.58 -11.13
N GLN A 162 18.86 8.06 -10.39
CA GLN A 162 19.84 8.90 -9.75
C GLN A 162 20.66 9.44 -10.92
N SER A 163 20.26 10.61 -11.41
CA SER A 163 20.83 11.26 -12.60
C SER A 163 22.31 11.60 -12.43
N ASP A 164 22.84 11.46 -11.21
CA ASP A 164 24.23 11.74 -10.87
C ASP A 164 25.01 10.44 -10.66
N MET A 165 26.22 10.39 -11.22
CA MET A 165 27.17 9.31 -10.98
C MET A 165 27.55 9.26 -9.49
N VAL A 166 27.26 8.14 -8.83
CA VAL A 166 27.76 7.87 -7.48
C VAL A 166 29.08 7.13 -7.54
N SER A 167 30.17 7.79 -7.13
CA SER A 167 31.49 7.17 -6.96
C SER A 167 31.86 7.02 -5.49
N ARG A 168 32.44 5.88 -5.11
CA ARG A 168 32.94 5.58 -3.76
C ARG A 168 34.27 4.83 -3.87
N ALA A 169 35.36 5.44 -3.42
CA ALA A 169 36.63 4.74 -3.32
C ALA A 169 36.57 3.71 -2.18
N GLY A 170 37.07 2.49 -2.42
CA GLY A 170 37.05 1.42 -1.41
C GLY A 170 37.78 1.79 -0.11
N SER A 171 38.84 2.59 -0.20
CA SER A 171 39.60 3.11 0.94
C SER A 171 38.90 4.21 1.72
N ALA A 172 37.85 4.82 1.17
CA ALA A 172 37.11 5.93 1.77
C ALA A 172 35.72 5.53 2.28
N LEU A 173 35.42 4.22 2.31
CA LEU A 173 34.15 3.73 2.82
C LEU A 173 34.02 4.03 4.32
N THR A 174 32.87 4.59 4.70
CA THR A 174 32.51 4.77 6.10
C THR A 174 31.81 3.51 6.58
N TRP A 175 32.36 2.89 7.62
CA TRP A 175 31.86 1.65 8.18
C TRP A 175 31.12 1.91 9.49
N SER A 176 29.91 1.38 9.58
CA SER A 176 29.11 1.35 10.82
C SER A 176 29.05 -0.07 11.37
N ASP A 177 28.67 -0.22 12.64
CA ASP A 177 28.42 -1.55 13.21
C ASP A 177 27.25 -2.24 12.50
N PHE A 178 27.47 -3.49 12.10
CA PHE A 178 26.42 -4.38 11.66
C PHE A 178 26.01 -5.26 12.83
N ALA A 179 24.95 -4.86 13.54
CA ALA A 179 24.43 -5.57 14.70
C ALA A 179 22.90 -5.81 14.63
N PRO A 180 22.37 -6.50 13.61
CA PRO A 180 20.98 -6.94 13.63
C PRO A 180 20.70 -7.87 14.82
N PRO A 181 19.47 -7.87 15.39
CA PRO A 181 19.09 -8.81 16.44
C PRO A 181 19.37 -10.27 16.05
N GLY A 182 20.06 -11.00 16.93
CA GLY A 182 20.41 -12.42 16.73
C GLY A 182 21.64 -12.68 15.86
N PHE A 183 22.34 -11.65 15.39
CA PHE A 183 23.65 -11.77 14.75
C PHE A 183 24.78 -11.57 15.78
N PRO A 184 25.94 -12.25 15.63
CA PRO A 184 27.10 -11.99 16.47
C PRO A 184 27.61 -10.54 16.33
N PRO A 185 28.26 -9.97 17.36
CA PRO A 185 28.88 -8.66 17.23
C PRO A 185 30.14 -8.69 16.35
N GLY A 186 30.58 -7.53 15.88
CA GLY A 186 31.88 -7.33 15.21
C GLY A 186 31.82 -7.21 13.68
N GLY A 187 30.68 -7.57 13.06
CA GLY A 187 30.44 -7.25 11.65
C GLY A 187 30.34 -5.74 11.44
N LYS A 188 30.72 -5.28 10.25
CA LYS A 188 30.58 -3.88 9.82
C LYS A 188 29.81 -3.79 8.51
N ILE A 189 29.13 -2.67 8.30
CA ILE A 189 28.34 -2.38 7.10
C ILE A 189 28.69 -1.00 6.55
N SER A 190 28.71 -0.86 5.22
CA SER A 190 28.79 0.41 4.51
C SER A 190 27.76 0.38 3.38
N VAL A 191 26.86 1.37 3.33
CA VAL A 191 25.95 1.56 2.18
C VAL A 191 26.68 2.36 1.11
N LEU A 192 26.68 1.86 -0.13
CA LEU A 192 27.36 2.46 -1.27
C LEU A 192 26.40 3.26 -2.14
N HIS A 193 25.17 2.76 -2.32
CA HIS A 193 24.13 3.37 -3.15
C HIS A 193 22.73 2.97 -2.66
N GLY A 194 21.75 3.85 -2.83
CA GLY A 194 20.37 3.65 -2.38
C GLY A 194 20.20 3.62 -0.86
N ASP A 195 18.99 3.25 -0.42
CA ASP A 195 18.66 3.03 0.99
C ASP A 195 18.07 1.62 1.14
N PRO A 196 18.75 0.70 1.87
CA PRO A 196 18.25 -0.66 2.05
C PRO A 196 16.93 -0.73 2.84
N PHE A 197 16.52 0.33 3.55
CA PHE A 197 15.26 0.34 4.31
C PHE A 197 14.08 0.94 3.54
N SER A 198 14.33 1.53 2.38
CA SER A 198 13.31 2.09 1.50
C SER A 198 13.04 1.19 0.29
N PRO A 199 11.86 1.29 -0.36
CA PRO A 199 11.62 0.63 -1.64
C PRO A 199 12.64 1.07 -2.70
N GLY A 200 13.22 0.12 -3.43
CA GLY A 200 14.16 0.38 -4.54
C GLY A 200 15.49 -0.34 -4.40
N GLN A 201 16.37 -0.21 -5.40
CA GLN A 201 17.65 -0.89 -5.41
C GLN A 201 18.63 -0.27 -4.40
N PHE A 202 19.37 -1.11 -3.69
CA PHE A 202 20.51 -0.71 -2.87
C PHE A 202 21.77 -1.50 -3.23
N VAL A 203 22.92 -0.92 -2.92
CA VAL A 203 24.23 -1.58 -2.92
C VAL A 203 24.90 -1.30 -1.59
N LEU A 204 25.36 -2.35 -0.91
CA LEU A 204 26.08 -2.24 0.34
C LEU A 204 27.27 -3.20 0.37
N ARG A 205 28.17 -2.99 1.33
CA ARG A 205 29.22 -3.95 1.66
C ARG A 205 29.11 -4.36 3.12
N LEU A 206 29.34 -5.64 3.37
CA LEU A 206 29.60 -6.16 4.70
C LEU A 206 31.09 -6.46 4.84
N LYS A 207 31.68 -6.09 5.96
CA LYS A 207 33.02 -6.47 6.37
C LYS A 207 32.91 -7.33 7.62
N LEU A 208 33.38 -8.57 7.51
CA LEU A 208 33.20 -9.62 8.49
C LEU A 208 34.57 -10.03 9.05
N PRO A 209 34.77 -10.06 10.37
CA PRO A 209 36.01 -10.57 10.94
C PRO A 209 36.16 -12.07 10.69
N ASP A 210 37.36 -12.60 10.86
CA ASP A 210 37.61 -14.03 10.70
C ASP A 210 36.69 -14.86 11.59
N GLY A 211 36.15 -15.95 11.03
CA GLY A 211 35.25 -16.86 11.70
C GLY A 211 33.82 -16.33 11.92
N TYR A 212 33.52 -15.09 11.56
CA TYR A 212 32.19 -14.49 11.75
C TYR A 212 31.12 -15.32 11.05
N GLN A 213 30.10 -15.74 11.81
CA GLN A 213 29.01 -16.56 11.31
C GLN A 213 27.76 -15.72 11.14
N ILE A 214 27.27 -15.65 9.91
CA ILE A 214 25.93 -15.17 9.60
C ILE A 214 24.97 -16.33 9.89
N PRO A 215 24.01 -16.16 10.81
CA PRO A 215 23.06 -17.21 11.17
C PRO A 215 22.17 -17.59 9.98
N LEU A 216 21.46 -18.71 10.12
CA LEU A 216 20.43 -19.09 9.17
C LEU A 216 19.36 -18.00 9.09
N HIS A 217 19.14 -17.46 7.89
CA HIS A 217 18.18 -16.40 7.65
C HIS A 217 17.66 -16.40 6.21
N TRP A 218 16.65 -15.57 5.94
CA TRP A 218 16.06 -15.37 4.61
C TRP A 218 15.60 -13.92 4.41
N HIS A 219 15.43 -13.53 3.13
CA HIS A 219 14.97 -12.20 2.72
C HIS A 219 13.69 -12.28 1.85
N PRO A 220 12.77 -11.29 1.90
CA PRO A 220 11.58 -11.25 1.04
C PRO A 220 11.89 -11.05 -0.44
N THR A 221 13.01 -10.41 -0.75
CA THR A 221 13.53 -10.15 -2.10
C THR A 221 14.78 -10.99 -2.36
N GLY A 222 15.15 -11.15 -3.62
CA GLY A 222 16.43 -11.77 -3.97
C GLY A 222 17.59 -10.85 -3.65
N GLU A 223 18.77 -11.43 -3.43
CA GLU A 223 20.02 -10.69 -3.25
C GLU A 223 21.14 -11.27 -4.10
N TYR A 224 22.06 -10.40 -4.47
CA TYR A 224 23.24 -10.69 -5.28
C TYR A 224 24.48 -10.39 -4.46
N VAL A 225 25.32 -11.39 -4.25
CA VAL A 225 26.50 -11.29 -3.40
C VAL A 225 27.74 -11.48 -4.26
N THR A 226 28.69 -10.55 -4.19
CA THR A 226 30.02 -10.69 -4.79
C THR A 226 31.07 -10.62 -3.69
N VAL A 227 32.00 -11.57 -3.68
CA VAL A 227 33.12 -11.53 -2.73
C VAL A 227 34.14 -10.51 -3.22
N ILE A 228 34.48 -9.53 -2.39
CA ILE A 228 35.45 -8.48 -2.72
C ILE A 228 36.84 -8.87 -2.20
N SER A 229 36.92 -9.43 -0.99
CA SER A 229 38.17 -9.93 -0.39
C SER A 229 37.87 -11.03 0.64
N GLY A 230 38.87 -11.85 0.96
CA GLY A 230 38.73 -12.97 1.91
C GLY A 230 38.05 -14.17 1.28
N VAL A 231 37.50 -15.06 2.12
CA VAL A 231 36.76 -16.24 1.66
C VAL A 231 35.42 -16.32 2.35
N PHE A 232 34.35 -16.34 1.56
CA PHE A 232 32.98 -16.46 2.04
C PHE A 232 32.50 -17.91 1.89
N LEU A 233 32.33 -18.60 3.01
CA LEU A 233 31.73 -19.93 3.05
C LEU A 233 30.22 -19.76 3.07
N PHE A 234 29.52 -20.22 2.04
CA PHE A 234 28.10 -19.98 1.87
C PHE A 234 27.33 -21.29 1.69
N GLY A 235 26.20 -21.43 2.39
CA GLY A 235 25.33 -22.59 2.30
C GLY A 235 23.85 -22.20 2.19
N MET A 236 23.09 -23.04 1.48
CA MET A 236 21.65 -22.91 1.28
C MET A 236 20.94 -24.06 2.01
N GLY A 237 19.71 -23.83 2.47
CA GLY A 237 18.85 -24.87 3.01
C GLY A 237 18.11 -24.47 4.26
N ASN A 238 17.32 -25.39 4.81
CA ASN A 238 16.43 -25.14 5.94
C ASN A 238 17.10 -25.32 7.32
N SER A 239 18.40 -25.61 7.35
CA SER A 239 19.18 -25.79 8.57
C SER A 239 20.59 -25.23 8.41
N LEU A 240 21.20 -24.87 9.53
CA LEU A 240 22.60 -24.48 9.58
C LEU A 240 23.48 -25.74 9.56
N ASP A 241 23.85 -26.19 8.36
CA ASP A 241 24.79 -27.30 8.17
C ASP A 241 26.04 -26.84 7.41
N THR A 242 27.05 -26.40 8.15
CA THR A 242 28.29 -25.87 7.56
C THR A 242 29.04 -26.86 6.67
N SER A 243 28.77 -28.17 6.76
CA SER A 243 29.41 -29.16 5.87
C SER A 243 28.93 -29.06 4.41
N THR A 244 27.75 -28.45 4.20
CA THR A 244 27.18 -28.20 2.87
C THR A 244 27.66 -26.89 2.24
N SER A 245 28.44 -26.10 2.99
CA SER A 245 28.91 -24.80 2.51
C SER A 245 29.93 -24.94 1.37
N ARG A 246 29.84 -24.01 0.42
CA ARG A 246 30.82 -23.87 -0.67
C ARG A 246 31.66 -22.62 -0.40
N ALA A 247 32.94 -22.69 -0.74
CA ALA A 247 33.84 -21.56 -0.62
C ALA A 247 33.77 -20.66 -1.85
N PHE A 248 33.55 -19.36 -1.63
CA PHE A 248 33.58 -18.32 -2.65
C PHE A 248 34.75 -17.38 -2.36
N ASN A 249 35.59 -17.17 -3.38
CA ASN A 249 36.83 -16.38 -3.36
C ASN A 249 36.59 -15.01 -3.99
N PRO A 250 37.53 -14.06 -3.89
CA PRO A 250 37.37 -12.72 -4.46
C PRO A 250 37.03 -12.77 -5.96
N GLY A 251 35.98 -12.05 -6.36
CA GLY A 251 35.42 -12.05 -7.71
C GLY A 251 34.28 -13.05 -7.92
N ASP A 252 34.15 -14.07 -7.06
CA ASP A 252 33.05 -15.03 -7.16
C ASP A 252 31.71 -14.39 -6.78
N PHE A 253 30.64 -14.89 -7.40
CA PHE A 253 29.29 -14.34 -7.34
C PHE A 253 28.27 -15.40 -6.93
N VAL A 254 27.28 -14.98 -6.14
CA VAL A 254 26.14 -15.80 -5.72
C VAL A 254 24.86 -14.99 -5.90
N TYR A 255 23.86 -15.60 -6.52
CA TYR A 255 22.48 -15.11 -6.48
C TYR A 255 21.66 -15.97 -5.53
N ILE A 256 20.91 -15.31 -4.65
CA ILE A 256 20.09 -15.94 -3.62
C ILE A 256 18.64 -15.56 -3.92
N PRO A 257 17.79 -16.52 -4.32
CA PRO A 257 16.41 -16.21 -4.66
C PRO A 257 15.59 -15.72 -3.46
N PRO A 258 14.49 -14.96 -3.70
CA PRO A 258 13.55 -14.55 -2.66
C PRO A 258 13.09 -15.73 -1.80
N ARG A 259 12.98 -15.50 -0.48
CA ARG A 259 12.45 -16.44 0.51
C ARG A 259 13.21 -17.79 0.54
N GLN A 260 14.49 -17.80 0.19
CA GLN A 260 15.33 -18.99 0.34
C GLN A 260 16.21 -18.85 1.59
N PRO A 261 16.09 -19.75 2.59
CA PRO A 261 16.94 -19.71 3.75
C PRO A 261 18.38 -20.14 3.43
N HIS A 262 19.32 -19.42 4.02
CA HIS A 262 20.75 -19.56 3.78
C HIS A 262 21.56 -19.06 4.98
N PHE A 263 22.85 -19.37 4.99
CA PHE A 263 23.78 -18.99 6.03
C PHE A 263 25.16 -18.81 5.45
N ALA A 264 26.05 -18.14 6.20
CA ALA A 264 27.42 -17.97 5.74
C ALA A 264 28.41 -17.86 6.89
N ARG A 265 29.69 -18.04 6.57
CA ARG A 265 30.81 -17.84 7.49
C ARG A 265 32.00 -17.22 6.77
N ALA A 266 32.66 -16.26 7.42
CA ALA A 266 33.91 -15.71 6.95
C ALA A 266 35.08 -16.64 7.31
N ARG A 267 36.01 -16.84 6.36
CA ARG A 267 37.32 -17.46 6.60
C ARG A 267 38.40 -16.46 6.21
N GLY A 268 39.13 -15.97 7.19
CA GLY A 268 39.83 -14.70 7.15
C GLY A 268 38.88 -13.51 7.22
N GLU A 269 39.42 -12.32 7.42
CA GLU A 269 38.65 -11.09 7.24
C GLU A 269 38.09 -11.05 5.81
N THR A 270 36.76 -10.93 5.70
CA THR A 270 36.05 -11.10 4.43
C THR A 270 35.16 -9.89 4.17
N VAL A 271 35.24 -9.34 2.96
CA VAL A 271 34.35 -8.28 2.49
C VAL A 271 33.49 -8.82 1.36
N VAL A 272 32.18 -8.66 1.48
CA VAL A 272 31.22 -8.98 0.42
C VAL A 272 30.44 -7.73 0.03
N GLN A 273 30.12 -7.60 -1.24
CA GLN A 273 29.17 -6.62 -1.76
C GLN A 273 27.82 -7.29 -1.95
N ILE A 274 26.76 -6.65 -1.49
CA ILE A 274 25.38 -7.11 -1.62
C ILE A 274 24.61 -6.07 -2.42
N THR A 275 23.95 -6.53 -3.48
CA THR A 275 22.98 -5.75 -4.24
C THR A 275 21.61 -6.41 -4.08
N GLY A 276 20.58 -5.62 -3.83
CA GLY A 276 19.22 -6.11 -3.66
C GLY A 276 18.19 -5.00 -3.82
N ASN A 277 16.92 -5.32 -3.58
CA ASN A 277 15.83 -4.35 -3.53
C ASN A 277 15.29 -4.26 -2.11
N GLY A 278 15.11 -3.04 -1.61
CA GLY A 278 14.56 -2.78 -0.29
C GLY A 278 13.03 -2.87 -0.27
N PRO A 279 12.43 -2.95 0.94
CA PRO A 279 13.11 -2.97 2.23
C PRO A 279 13.82 -4.31 2.50
N PHE A 280 15.11 -4.25 2.81
CA PHE A 280 15.97 -5.38 3.13
C PHE A 280 15.66 -5.88 4.54
N GLN A 281 15.32 -7.16 4.66
CA GLN A 281 14.86 -7.74 5.91
C GLN A 281 15.60 -9.05 6.20
N LEU A 282 16.33 -9.06 7.31
CA LEU A 282 17.03 -10.23 7.83
C LEU A 282 16.09 -11.03 8.73
N ASN A 283 15.38 -12.00 8.14
CA ASN A 283 14.47 -12.86 8.91
C ASN A 283 15.21 -14.12 9.35
N LEU A 284 15.44 -14.30 10.66
CA LEU A 284 16.11 -15.48 11.18
C LEU A 284 15.30 -16.76 10.96
N GLY A 285 16.00 -17.87 10.71
CA GLY A 285 15.41 -19.20 10.51
C GLY A 285 14.93 -19.42 9.08
N VAL A 286 13.76 -20.07 8.96
CA VAL A 286 13.15 -20.44 7.67
C VAL A 286 11.83 -19.69 7.46
N PRO A 287 11.40 -19.42 6.22
CA PRO A 287 10.10 -18.83 5.95
C PRO A 287 8.98 -19.71 6.51
N LYS A 288 7.96 -19.07 7.11
CA LYS A 288 6.69 -19.71 7.45
C LYS A 288 5.78 -19.81 6.23
#